data_AF-A0AB38SQE7-F1
#
_entry.id   AF-A0AB38SQE7-F1
#
_cell.length_a   1.000
_cell.length_b   1.000
_cell.length_c   1.000
_cell.angle_alpha   90.00
_cell.angle_beta   90.00
_cell.angle_gamma   90.00
#
_symmetry.space_group_name_H-M   'P 1'
#
loop_
_entity.id
_entity.type
_entity.pdbx_description
1 polymer ?
#
loop_
_entity_poly.entity_id
_entity_poly.type
_entity_poly.pdbx_seq_one_letter_code
_entity_poly.pdbx_strand_id
1 'polypeptide(L)' 'MPLFSFKLIDSQLVSDFGVHDLPGEAEARTEAIKLARSLRETRPQLIGKKYAIFVIDEDGAAVCSVPLDVVS' A
#
# COMPACT_ATOMS: atom_id res chain seq x y z
N MET A 1 0.89 19.95 0.01
CA MET A 1 0.49 18.76 -0.75
C MET A 1 -0.05 17.76 0.28
N PRO A 2 -1.08 16.96 -0.04
CA PRO A 2 -1.72 16.08 0.94
C PRO A 2 -0.81 14.93 1.37
N LEU A 3 -0.94 14.54 2.63
CA LEU A 3 -0.21 13.41 3.21
C LEU A 3 -0.98 12.10 3.04
N PHE A 4 -0.27 11.04 2.67
CA PHE A 4 -0.82 9.70 2.55
C PHE A 4 0.00 8.69 3.33
N SER A 5 -0.66 7.87 4.15
CA SER A 5 -0.04 6.78 4.90
C SER A 5 -0.18 5.47 4.14
N PHE A 6 0.91 4.72 4.02
CA PHE A 6 0.95 3.42 3.35
C PHE A 6 1.20 2.32 4.36
N LYS A 7 0.30 1.34 4.45
CA LYS A 7 0.39 0.25 5.42
C LYS A 7 0.31 -1.10 4.72
N LEU A 8 1.24 -2.01 5.03
CA LEU A 8 1.06 -3.41 4.72
C LEU A 8 0.12 -4.02 5.74
N ILE A 9 -0.98 -4.61 5.30
CA ILE A 9 -1.92 -5.29 6.18
C ILE A 9 -2.08 -6.75 5.73
N ASP A 10 -2.02 -7.69 6.68
CA ASP A 10 -2.73 -8.97 6.58
C ASP A 10 -3.81 -9.04 7.69
N SER A 11 -4.45 -10.19 7.88
CA SER A 11 -5.46 -10.38 8.93
C SER A 11 -4.97 -10.19 10.38
N GLN A 12 -3.67 -10.06 10.61
CA GLN A 12 -3.00 -10.08 11.93
C GLN A 12 -1.81 -9.10 12.05
N LEU A 13 -1.17 -8.69 10.96
CA LEU A 13 0.03 -7.85 10.94
C LEU A 13 -0.24 -6.54 10.20
N VAL A 14 0.12 -5.44 10.85
CA VAL A 14 0.20 -4.10 10.24
C VAL A 14 1.66 -3.67 10.24
N SER A 15 2.28 -3.55 9.06
CA SER A 15 3.60 -2.92 8.91
C SER A 15 3.42 -1.55 8.28
N ASP A 16 3.94 -0.52 8.93
CA ASP A 16 3.90 0.85 8.41
C ASP A 16 5.04 1.07 7.39
N PHE A 17 4.72 1.62 6.23
CA PHE A 17 5.70 2.06 5.23
C PHE A 17 5.96 3.58 5.28
N GLY A 18 5.26 4.28 6.17
CA GLY A 18 5.43 5.71 6.39
C GLY A 18 4.39 6.57 5.67
N VAL A 19 4.59 7.86 5.83
CA VAL A 19 3.75 8.92 5.26
C VAL A 19 4.48 9.56 4.10
N HIS A 20 3.78 9.71 2.97
CA HIS A 20 4.30 10.31 1.76
C HIS A 20 3.52 11.58 1.42
N ASP A 21 4.25 12.64 1.09
CA ASP A 21 3.67 13.86 0.54
C ASP A 21 3.48 13.69 -0.99
N LEU A 22 2.22 13.62 -1.45
CA LEU A 22 1.90 13.33 -2.84
C LEU A 22 0.89 14.35 -3.42
N PRO A 23 0.88 14.56 -4.74
CA PRO A 23 -0.03 15.53 -5.38
C PRO A 23 -1.52 15.25 -5.17
N GLY A 24 -1.90 13.98 -5.01
CA GLY A 24 -3.29 13.56 -4.83
C GLY A 24 -3.47 12.05 -4.79
N GLU A 25 -4.73 11.61 -4.72
CA GLU A 25 -5.10 10.19 -4.59
C GLU A 25 -4.66 9.33 -5.78
N ALA A 26 -4.61 9.90 -6.99
CA ALA A 26 -4.22 9.17 -8.20
C ALA A 26 -2.73 8.77 -8.15
N GLU A 27 -1.88 9.68 -7.70
CA GLU A 27 -0.47 9.45 -7.45
C GLU A 27 -0.29 8.49 -6.27
N ALA A 28 -1.05 8.64 -5.19
CA ALA A 28 -1.04 7.71 -4.06
C ALA A 28 -1.37 6.28 -4.47
N ARG A 29 -2.37 6.09 -5.33
CA ARG A 29 -2.70 4.78 -5.91
C ARG A 29 -1.58 4.24 -6.79
N THR A 30 -0.94 5.10 -7.59
CA THR A 30 0.18 4.70 -8.45
C THR A 30 1.38 4.23 -7.62
N GLU A 31 1.72 4.94 -6.56
CA GLU A 31 2.78 4.54 -5.63
C GLU A 31 2.44 3.25 -4.88
N ALA A 32 1.18 3.04 -4.50
CA ALA A 32 0.75 1.79 -3.88
C ALA A 32 0.96 0.58 -4.80
N ILE A 33 0.69 0.73 -6.10
CA ILE A 33 0.92 -0.33 -7.09
C ILE A 33 2.42 -0.60 -7.26
N LYS A 34 3.25 0.45 -7.33
CA LYS A 34 4.71 0.30 -7.40
C LYS A 34 5.26 -0.41 -6.17
N LEU A 35 4.80 -0.02 -4.98
CA LEU A 35 5.20 -0.65 -3.72
C LEU A 35 4.74 -2.11 -3.67
N ALA A 36 3.54 -2.44 -4.16
CA ALA A 36 3.05 -3.82 -4.24
C ALA A 36 3.96 -4.68 -5.13
N ARG A 37 4.34 -4.17 -6.30
CA ARG A 37 5.27 -4.83 -7.21
C ARG A 37 6.65 -5.03 -6.57
N SER A 38 7.21 -3.98 -5.97
CA SER A 38 8.51 -4.06 -5.28
C SER A 38 8.50 -5.08 -4.14
N LEU A 39 7.42 -5.18 -3.37
CA LEU A 39 7.29 -6.17 -2.30
C LEU A 39 7.19 -7.61 -2.82
N ARG A 40 6.53 -7.83 -3.96
CA ARG A 40 6.51 -9.17 -4.59
C ARG A 40 7.91 -9.62 -5.01
N GLU A 41 8.70 -8.70 -5.54
CA GLU A 41 10.07 -8.97 -5.99
C GLU A 41 11.04 -9.16 -4.83
N THR A 42 10.98 -8.28 -3.82
CA THR A 42 11.93 -8.26 -2.70
C THR A 42 11.55 -9.20 -1.56
N ARG A 43 10.27 -9.54 -1.43
CA ARG A 43 9.71 -10.38 -0.35
C ARG A 43 8.68 -11.39 -0.91
N PRO A 44 9.10 -12.32 -1.78
CA PRO A 44 8.20 -13.31 -2.38
C PRO A 44 7.49 -14.18 -1.32
N GLN A 45 8.02 -14.30 -0.11
CA GLN A 45 7.40 -14.99 1.03
C GLN A 45 6.08 -14.35 1.52
N LEU A 46 5.73 -13.15 1.05
CA LEU A 46 4.45 -12.48 1.34
C LEU A 46 3.35 -12.86 0.33
N ILE A 47 3.73 -13.40 -0.83
CA ILE A 47 2.77 -13.83 -1.86
C ILE A 47 1.97 -15.04 -1.35
N GLY A 48 0.67 -15.06 -1.62
CA GLY A 48 -0.27 -16.08 -1.19
C GLY A 48 -0.74 -15.92 0.26
N LYS A 49 -0.24 -14.91 0.99
CA LYS A 49 -0.60 -14.64 2.39
C LYS A 49 -1.66 -13.55 2.55
N LYS A 50 -2.30 -13.12 1.45
CA LYS A 50 -3.37 -12.11 1.46
C LYS A 50 -2.96 -10.75 2.01
N TYR A 51 -1.67 -10.43 1.91
CA TYR A 51 -1.20 -9.09 2.21
C TYR A 51 -1.74 -8.09 1.19
N ALA A 52 -2.07 -6.89 1.65
CA ALA A 52 -2.42 -5.76 0.81
C ALA A 52 -1.75 -4.48 1.30
N ILE A 53 -1.47 -3.56 0.39
CA ILE A 53 -1.09 -2.20 0.72
C ILE A 53 -2.36 -1.38 0.87
N PHE A 54 -2.56 -0.82 2.05
CA PHE A 54 -3.66 0.05 2.37
C PHE A 54 -3.18 1.49 2.41
N VAL A 55 -3.86 2.36 1.68
CA VAL A 55 -3.54 3.79 1.61
C VAL A 55 -4.64 4.57 2.30
N ILE A 56 -4.23 5.44 3.21
CA ILE A 56 -5.10 6.31 4.00
C ILE A 56 -4.64 7.75 3.78
N ASP A 57 -5.56 8.69 3.60
CA ASP A 57 -5.24 10.11 3.56
C ASP A 57 -4.96 10.70 4.96
N GLU A 58 -4.71 12.00 5.02
CA GLU A 58 -4.41 12.73 6.25
C GLU A 58 -5.59 12.80 7.23
N ASP A 59 -6.82 12.68 6.74
CA ASP A 59 -8.06 12.67 7.54
C ASP A 59 -8.39 11.27 8.07
N GLY A 60 -7.61 10.26 7.69
CA GLY A 60 -7.86 8.88 8.09
C GLY A 60 -8.82 8.14 7.16
N ALA A 61 -9.22 8.72 6.03
CA ALA A 61 -10.11 8.09 5.06
C ALA A 61 -9.36 7.13 4.14
N ALA A 62 -10.01 6.02 3.81
CA ALA A 62 -9.44 4.99 2.96
C ALA A 62 -9.44 5.44 1.49
N VAL A 63 -8.25 5.52 0.88
CA VAL A 63 -8.08 5.91 -0.53
C VAL A 63 -8.11 4.68 -1.43
N CYS A 64 -7.29 3.67 -1.13
CA CYS A 64 -7.28 2.41 -1.87
C CYS A 64 -6.65 1.24 -1.09
N SER A 65 -6.89 0.03 -1.60
CA SER A 65 -6.22 -1.19 -1.15
C SER A 65 -5.69 -1.95 -2.36
N VAL A 66 -4.41 -2.31 -2.36
CA VAL A 66 -3.73 -3.02 -3.44
C VAL A 66 -3.23 -4.37 -2.93
N PRO A 67 -3.89 -5.49 -3.28
CA PRO A 67 -3.45 -6.82 -2.88
C PRO A 67 -2.08 -7.18 -3.48
N LEU A 68 -1.23 -7.86 -2.71
CA LEU A 68 0.03 -8.41 -3.23
C LEU A 68 -0.18 -9.63 -4.14
N ASP A 69 -1.34 -10.28 -4.07
CA ASP A 69 -1.60 -11.54 -4.81
C ASP A 69 -2.12 -11.32 -6.24
N VAL A 70 -2.49 -10.09 -6.60
CA VAL A 70 -3.07 -9.78 -7.92
C VAL A 70 -1.99 -9.32 -8.88
N VAL A 71 -1.63 -10.14 -9.87
CA VAL A 71 -0.72 -9.73 -10.95
C VAL A 71 -1.49 -8.82 -11.92
N SER A 72 -1.29 -7.50 -11.79
CA SER A 72 -1.81 -6.46 -12.69
C SER A 72 -0.68 -5.79 -13.45
#